data_AF-K1V066-F1
#
_entry.id   AF-K1V066-F1
#
_cell.length_a   1.000
_cell.length_b   1.000
_cell.length_c   1.000
_cell.angle_alpha   90.00
_cell.angle_beta   90.00
_cell.angle_gamma   90.00
#
_symmetry.space_group_name_H-M   'P 1'
#
loop_
_entity.id
_entity.type
_entity.pdbx_description
1 polymer ?
#
loop_
_entity_poly.entity_id
_entity_poly.type
_entity_poly.pdbx_seq_one_letter_code
_entity_poly.pdbx_strand_id
1 'polypeptide(L)'
;MLQLSGLARSTFYYYIQHPIKDKYKKEKQEILYIFLANKGRYGYRRILIVLRQKGYTINHKTVLKLMKELNLKGKQRKNSKYRSYKGEIGKIADNLLKREFTATKPFEKLATDVTEFKVCNDKV
;
A
#
# COMPACT_ATOMS: atom_id res chain seq x y z
N MET A 1 -4.98 34.43 30.36
CA MET A 1 -4.98 33.79 29.02
C MET A 1 -4.97 34.80 27.88
N LEU A 2 -5.89 35.76 27.78
CA LEU A 2 -5.90 36.70 26.64
C LEU A 2 -4.68 37.64 26.58
N GLN A 3 -4.28 38.23 27.71
CA GLN A 3 -3.09 39.10 27.80
C GLN A 3 -1.78 38.39 27.43
N LEU A 4 -1.69 37.08 27.64
CA LEU A 4 -0.52 36.27 27.28
C LEU A 4 -0.46 35.98 25.77
N SER A 5 -1.59 36.07 25.06
CA SER A 5 -1.69 35.71 23.64
C SER A 5 -1.42 36.87 22.67
N GLY A 6 -1.28 38.10 23.17
CA GLY A 6 -1.10 39.31 22.34
C GLY A 6 -2.29 39.67 21.43
N LEU A 7 -3.41 38.95 21.52
CA LEU A 7 -4.62 39.20 20.72
C LEU A 7 -5.50 40.28 21.36
N ALA A 8 -5.99 41.21 20.52
CA ALA A 8 -7.00 42.16 20.93
C ALA A 8 -8.31 41.44 21.34
N ARG A 9 -8.97 41.97 22.38
CA ARG A 9 -10.19 41.39 22.95
C ARG A 9 -11.31 41.25 21.91
N SER A 10 -11.50 42.27 21.07
CA SER A 10 -12.47 42.26 19.97
C SER A 10 -12.20 41.12 18.98
N THR A 11 -10.94 40.90 18.61
CA THR A 11 -10.52 39.83 17.70
C THR A 11 -10.85 38.43 18.25
N PHE A 12 -10.63 38.22 19.55
CA PHE A 12 -10.96 36.94 20.20
C PHE A 12 -12.46 36.64 20.14
N TYR A 13 -13.31 37.59 20.54
CA TYR A 13 -14.77 37.39 20.49
C TYR A 13 -15.30 37.32 19.06
N TYR A 14 -14.67 38.00 18.10
CA TYR A 14 -14.97 37.87 16.68
C TYR A 14 -14.80 36.43 16.19
N TYR A 15 -13.66 35.78 16.49
CA TYR A 15 -13.42 34.39 16.09
C TYR A 15 -14.30 33.39 16.84
N ILE A 16 -14.71 33.69 18.09
CA ILE A 16 -15.71 32.88 18.81
C ILE A 16 -17.07 32.95 18.11
N GLN A 17 -17.49 34.14 17.68
CA GLN A 17 -18.77 34.32 16.98
C GLN A 17 -18.74 33.81 15.53
N HIS A 18 -17.56 33.76 14.91
CA HIS A 18 -17.35 33.33 13.53
C HIS A 18 -16.41 32.13 13.45
N PRO A 19 -16.84 30.94 13.91
CA PRO A 19 -16.01 29.75 13.84
C PRO A 19 -15.70 29.42 12.38
N ILE A 20 -14.43 29.10 12.11
CA ILE A 20 -13.95 28.73 10.77
C ILE A 20 -14.67 27.45 10.35
N LYS A 21 -15.59 27.57 9.38
CA LYS A 21 -16.26 26.41 8.79
C LYS A 21 -15.31 25.69 7.85
N ASP A 22 -15.10 24.39 8.08
CA ASP A 22 -14.36 23.55 7.13
C ASP A 22 -15.17 23.41 5.84
N LYS A 23 -14.72 24.14 4.80
CA LYS A 23 -15.31 24.14 3.46
C LYS A 23 -15.49 22.74 2.90
N TYR A 24 -14.56 21.82 3.20
CA TYR A 24 -14.52 20.48 2.59
C TYR A 24 -15.01 19.37 3.53
N LYS A 25 -15.80 19.71 4.56
CA LYS A 25 -16.25 18.74 5.57
C LYS A 25 -16.99 17.55 4.94
N LYS A 26 -17.87 17.80 3.97
CA LYS A 26 -18.65 16.74 3.29
C LYS A 26 -17.75 15.85 2.45
N GLU A 27 -16.81 16.45 1.74
CA GLU A 27 -15.90 15.75 0.84
C GLU A 27 -14.87 14.93 1.62
N LYS A 28 -14.41 15.42 2.77
CA LYS A 28 -13.58 14.65 3.71
C LYS A 28 -14.30 13.40 4.21
N GLN A 29 -15.57 13.53 4.60
CA GLN A 29 -16.39 12.39 5.01
C GLN A 29 -16.55 11.36 3.88
N GLU A 30 -16.84 11.84 2.67
CA GLU A 30 -17.04 10.98 1.50
C GLU A 30 -15.74 10.27 1.09
N ILE A 31 -14.60 10.98 1.09
CA ILE A 31 -13.27 10.41 0.85
C ILE A 31 -12.99 9.28 1.86
N LEU A 32 -13.31 9.51 3.13
CA LEU A 32 -13.07 8.55 4.21
C LEU A 32 -13.95 7.31 4.03
N TYR A 33 -15.23 7.50 3.69
CA TYR A 33 -16.16 6.41 3.36
C TYR A 33 -15.65 5.56 2.20
N ILE A 34 -15.30 6.19 1.07
CA ILE A 34 -14.78 5.50 -0.12
C ILE A 34 -13.48 4.74 0.22
N PHE A 35 -12.59 5.36 0.99
CA PHE A 35 -11.33 4.74 1.39
C PHE A 35 -11.53 3.48 2.23
N LEU A 36 -12.41 3.53 3.24
CA LEU A 36 -12.74 2.41 4.11
C LEU A 36 -13.46 1.29 3.37
N ALA A 37 -14.48 1.63 2.55
CA ALA A 37 -15.19 0.67 1.71
C ALA A 37 -14.24 -0.13 0.80
N ASN A 38 -13.16 0.51 0.33
CA ASN A 38 -12.13 -0.11 -0.50
C ASN A 38 -10.94 -0.69 0.29
N LYS A 39 -11.09 -0.92 1.61
CA LYS A 39 -10.07 -1.52 2.50
C LYS A 39 -8.71 -0.78 2.48
N GLY A 40 -8.75 0.53 2.21
CA GLY A 40 -7.58 1.40 2.08
C GLY A 40 -6.75 1.18 0.81
N ARG A 41 -7.27 0.48 -0.21
CA ARG A 41 -6.55 0.22 -1.47
C ARG A 41 -6.53 1.42 -2.41
N TYR A 42 -7.52 2.31 -2.30
CA TYR A 42 -7.67 3.42 -3.24
C TYR A 42 -6.82 4.61 -2.79
N GLY A 43 -5.93 5.06 -3.68
CA GLY A 43 -5.26 6.36 -3.56
C GLY A 43 -6.10 7.49 -4.20
N TYR A 44 -5.61 8.72 -4.09
CA TYR A 44 -6.35 9.92 -4.51
C TYR A 44 -6.86 9.89 -5.95
N ARG A 45 -6.13 9.28 -6.89
CA ARG A 45 -6.57 9.13 -8.29
C ARG A 45 -7.83 8.27 -8.43
N ARG A 46 -7.88 7.14 -7.71
CA ARG A 46 -9.05 6.26 -7.72
C ARG A 46 -10.22 6.87 -6.97
N ILE A 47 -9.95 7.50 -5.82
CA ILE A 47 -10.98 8.20 -5.05
C ILE A 47 -11.59 9.34 -5.86
N LEU A 48 -10.80 10.12 -6.60
CA LEU A 48 -11.30 11.16 -7.50
C LEU A 48 -12.29 10.61 -8.52
N ILE A 49 -12.00 9.47 -9.14
CA ILE A 49 -12.89 8.85 -10.14
C ILE A 49 -14.24 8.51 -9.49
N VAL A 50 -14.22 7.88 -8.31
CA VAL A 50 -15.45 7.54 -7.57
C VAL A 50 -16.22 8.79 -7.15
N LEU A 51 -15.51 9.84 -6.69
CA LEU A 51 -16.14 11.12 -6.34
C LEU A 51 -16.82 11.77 -7.56
N ARG A 52 -16.18 11.74 -8.73
CA ARG A 52 -16.78 12.26 -9.97
C ARG A 52 -18.02 11.46 -10.39
N GLN A 53 -17.97 10.13 -10.25
CA GLN A 53 -19.14 9.26 -10.49
C GLN A 53 -20.31 9.57 -9.55
N LYS A 54 -20.01 10.03 -8.32
CA LYS A 54 -21.00 10.51 -7.35
C LYS A 54 -21.43 11.98 -7.56
N GLY A 55 -20.97 12.63 -8.63
CA GLY A 55 -21.37 14.01 -8.99
C GLY A 55 -20.49 15.12 -8.41
N TYR A 56 -19.37 14.82 -7.75
CA TYR A 56 -18.49 15.85 -7.20
C TYR A 56 -17.57 16.46 -8.27
N THR A 57 -17.60 17.79 -8.39
CA THR A 57 -16.73 18.59 -9.28
C THR A 57 -15.49 19.09 -8.54
N ILE A 58 -14.59 18.16 -8.22
CA ILE A 58 -13.36 18.46 -7.45
C ILE A 58 -12.09 18.17 -8.25
N ASN A 59 -11.04 18.97 -8.02
CA ASN A 59 -9.73 18.79 -8.64
C ASN A 59 -8.95 17.66 -7.95
N HIS A 60 -8.14 16.90 -8.70
CA HIS A 60 -7.29 15.85 -8.16
C HIS A 60 -6.31 16.35 -7.09
N LYS A 61 -5.81 17.58 -7.22
CA LYS A 61 -4.91 18.21 -6.24
C LYS A 61 -5.61 18.47 -4.90
N THR A 62 -6.89 18.85 -4.93
CA THR A 62 -7.66 19.07 -3.69
C THR A 62 -7.99 17.75 -3.03
N VAL A 63 -8.37 16.70 -3.76
CA VAL A 63 -8.51 15.34 -3.19
C VAL A 63 -7.22 14.89 -2.51
N LEU A 64 -6.06 15.09 -3.17
CA LEU A 64 -4.76 14.73 -2.59
C LEU A 64 -4.47 15.53 -1.30
N LYS A 65 -4.75 16.83 -1.28
CA LYS A 65 -4.60 17.67 -0.09
C LYS A 65 -5.49 17.17 1.06
N LEU A 66 -6.77 16.92 0.79
CA LEU A 66 -7.72 16.44 1.80
C LEU A 66 -7.35 15.05 2.34
N MET A 67 -6.90 14.14 1.48
CA MET A 67 -6.40 12.83 1.93
C MET A 67 -5.17 12.97 2.83
N LYS A 68 -4.25 13.91 2.53
CA LYS A 68 -3.08 14.18 3.39
C LYS A 68 -3.51 14.74 4.75
N GLU A 69 -4.45 15.68 4.78
CA GLU A 69 -5.02 16.22 6.04
C GLU A 69 -5.66 15.12 6.90
N LEU A 70 -6.30 14.13 6.27
CA LEU A 70 -6.88 12.96 6.94
C LEU A 70 -5.88 11.82 7.21
N ASN A 71 -4.59 12.00 6.91
CA ASN A 71 -3.55 10.98 7.00
C ASN A 71 -3.86 9.67 6.23
N LEU A 72 -4.61 9.75 5.13
CA LEU A 72 -4.99 8.61 4.30
C LEU A 72 -3.97 8.37 3.19
N LYS A 73 -3.49 7.13 3.07
CA LYS A 73 -2.60 6.69 1.99
C LYS A 73 -3.09 5.37 1.41
N GLY A 74 -3.19 5.29 0.08
CA GLY A 74 -3.55 4.05 -0.60
C GLY A 74 -2.48 2.98 -0.40
N LYS A 75 -2.89 1.74 -0.11
CA LYS A 75 -1.98 0.59 -0.01
C LYS A 75 -1.22 0.40 -1.32
N GLN A 76 0.10 0.53 -1.25
CA GLN A 76 0.98 0.17 -2.35
C GLN A 76 1.08 -1.35 -2.43
N ARG A 77 0.98 -1.92 -3.64
CA ARG A 77 1.23 -3.36 -3.84
C ARG A 77 2.71 -3.61 -3.49
N LYS A 78 2.99 -4.67 -2.72
CA LYS A 78 4.37 -5.13 -2.57
C LYS A 78 4.90 -5.50 -3.96
N ASN A 79 5.90 -4.78 -4.46
CA ASN A 79 6.61 -5.08 -5.70
C ASN A 79 7.63 -6.23 -5.49
N SER A 80 7.35 -7.17 -4.60
CA SER A 80 8.26 -8.31 -4.40
C SER A 80 8.19 -9.20 -5.63
N LYS A 81 9.36 -9.53 -6.19
CA LYS A 81 9.48 -10.63 -7.16
C LYS A 81 8.91 -11.91 -6.53
N TYR A 82 8.29 -12.75 -7.35
CA TYR A 82 7.82 -14.05 -6.91
C TYR A 82 8.99 -14.85 -6.30
N ARG A 83 8.78 -15.42 -5.12
CA ARG A 83 9.70 -16.37 -4.48
C ARG A 83 8.91 -17.64 -4.21
N SER A 84 9.22 -18.71 -4.94
CA SER A 84 8.69 -20.05 -4.69
C SER A 84 9.21 -20.63 -3.37
N TYR A 85 10.41 -20.21 -2.96
CA TYR A 85 11.01 -20.57 -1.69
C TYR A 85 10.22 -19.96 -0.52
N LYS A 86 9.47 -20.80 0.19
CA LYS A 86 8.66 -20.43 1.36
C LYS A 86 9.40 -20.66 2.71
N GLY A 87 10.70 -20.93 2.68
CA GLY A 87 11.48 -21.40 3.84
C GLY A 87 11.62 -22.91 3.86
N GLU A 88 12.07 -23.47 4.99
CA GLU A 88 12.11 -24.92 5.23
C GLU A 88 10.68 -25.44 5.40
N ILE A 89 10.03 -25.79 4.29
CA ILE A 89 8.71 -26.39 4.29
C ILE A 89 8.83 -27.85 3.85
N GLY A 90 8.36 -28.76 4.71
CA GLY A 90 8.31 -30.19 4.43
C GLY A 90 9.43 -30.99 5.10
N LYS A 91 9.46 -32.30 4.82
CA LYS A 91 10.53 -33.19 5.29
C LYS A 91 11.75 -33.01 4.39
N ILE A 92 12.81 -32.43 4.94
CA ILE A 92 14.10 -32.34 4.25
C ILE A 92 14.68 -33.75 4.19
N ALA A 93 14.94 -34.24 2.97
CA ALA A 93 15.64 -35.51 2.79
C ALA A 93 17.11 -35.36 3.17
N ASP A 94 17.68 -36.38 3.79
CA ASP A 94 19.09 -36.35 4.20
C ASP A 94 20.00 -36.17 2.99
N ASN A 95 20.99 -35.27 3.10
CA ASN A 95 22.02 -35.12 2.08
C ASN A 95 23.01 -36.28 2.17
N LEU A 96 22.70 -37.37 1.45
CA LEU A 96 23.50 -38.59 1.43
C LEU A 96 24.90 -38.38 0.84
N LEU A 97 25.04 -37.45 -0.11
CA LEU A 97 26.31 -37.24 -0.83
C LEU A 97 27.29 -36.36 -0.07
N LYS A 98 26.83 -35.42 0.78
CA LYS A 98 27.70 -34.49 1.54
C LYS A 98 28.81 -33.81 0.70
N ARG A 99 28.55 -33.54 -0.59
CA ARG A 99 29.50 -33.02 -1.60
C ARG A 99 30.67 -33.96 -1.95
N GLU A 100 30.56 -35.24 -1.65
CA GLU A 100 31.51 -36.28 -2.03
C GLU A 100 31.13 -36.87 -3.39
N PHE A 101 31.65 -36.28 -4.47
CA PHE A 101 31.30 -36.67 -5.84
C PHE A 101 32.20 -37.76 -6.45
N THR A 102 33.29 -38.11 -5.77
CA THR A 102 34.22 -39.16 -6.21
C THR A 102 33.60 -40.55 -6.02
N ALA A 103 33.73 -41.41 -7.04
CA ALA A 103 33.30 -42.81 -7.01
C ALA A 103 34.38 -43.69 -7.64
N THR A 104 34.46 -44.95 -7.20
CA THR A 104 35.45 -45.91 -7.69
C THR A 104 34.93 -46.74 -8.86
N LYS A 105 33.61 -46.91 -8.97
CA LYS A 105 32.95 -47.62 -10.07
C LYS A 105 31.78 -46.80 -10.62
N PRO A 106 31.37 -47.04 -11.88
CA PRO A 106 30.15 -46.46 -12.43
C PRO A 106 28.91 -46.84 -11.60
N PHE A 107 27.89 -45.98 -11.60
CA PHE A 107 26.60 -46.16 -10.92
C PHE A 107 26.63 -46.23 -9.38
N GLU A 108 27.75 -45.93 -8.73
CA GLU A 108 27.81 -45.84 -7.25
C GLU A 108 27.14 -44.57 -6.70
N LYS A 109 27.15 -43.48 -7.47
CA LYS A 109 26.55 -42.20 -7.11
C LYS A 109 25.80 -41.64 -8.32
N LEU A 110 24.48 -41.49 -8.19
CA LEU A 110 23.61 -40.91 -9.21
C LEU A 110 22.91 -39.68 -8.61
N ALA A 111 23.06 -38.54 -9.28
CA ALA A 111 22.40 -37.30 -8.91
C ALA A 111 21.61 -36.77 -10.10
N THR A 112 20.43 -36.22 -9.81
CA THR A 112 19.58 -35.57 -10.80
C THR A 112 19.40 -34.11 -10.39
N ASP A 113 19.61 -33.20 -11.32
CA ASP A 113 19.33 -31.77 -11.12
C ASP A 113 18.08 -31.35 -11.90
N VAL A 114 17.36 -30.35 -11.39
CA VAL A 114 16.20 -29.77 -12.06
C VAL A 114 16.59 -28.40 -12.60
N THR A 115 16.78 -28.33 -13.92
CA THR A 115 17.12 -27.07 -14.60
C THR A 115 15.86 -26.44 -15.18
N GLU A 116 15.45 -25.29 -14.66
CA GLU A 116 14.44 -24.45 -15.30
C GLU A 116 15.07 -23.67 -16.46
N PHE A 117 14.52 -23.81 -17.67
CA PHE A 117 14.84 -22.97 -18.81
C PHE A 117 13.61 -22.18 -19.23
N LYS A 118 13.81 -20.92 -19.62
CA LYS A 118 12.73 -20.09 -20.15
C LYS A 118 12.40 -20.53 -21.56
N VAL A 119 11.28 -21.21 -21.72
CA VAL A 119 10.59 -21.29 -23.01
C VAL A 119 9.91 -19.94 -23.24
N CYS A 120 9.76 -19.53 -24.50
CA CYS A 120 9.21 -18.25 -24.97
C CYS A 120 8.06 -17.69 -24.11
N ASN A 121 7.88 -16.36 -24.10
CA ASN A 121 6.98 -15.60 -23.21
C ASN A 121 5.50 -16.03 -23.14
N ASP A 122 5.09 -17.05 -23.89
CA ASP A 122 3.74 -17.60 -23.88
C ASP A 122 3.73 -18.88 -23.04
N LYS A 123 2.86 -18.88 -22.02
CA LYS A 123 2.58 -20.06 -21.22
C LYS A 123 1.97 -21.14 -22.12
N VAL A 124 2.58 -22.32 -22.15
CA VAL A 124 1.91 -23.57 -22.58
C VAL A 124 0.96 -24.01 -21.49
#